data_AF-A0A3A9SD12-F1
#
_entry.id   AF-A0A3A9SD12-F1
#
_cell.length_a   1.000
_cell.length_b   1.000
_cell.length_c   1.000
_cell.angle_alpha   90.00
_cell.angle_beta   90.00
_cell.angle_gamma   90.00
#
_symmetry.space_group_name_H-M   'P 1'
#
loop_
_entity.id
_entity.type
_entity.pdbx_description
1 polymer ?
#
loop_
_entity_poly.entity_id
_entity_poly.type
_entity_poly.pdbx_seq_one_letter_code
_entity_poly.pdbx_strand_id
1 'polypeptide(L)'
;MLPEHLSLSHCPQGLDIPYFISLYNEHLLTTQDGGMGFIAPMAIAAIPDDKRPSACLHCHSCEQVCPQTIKISDMMSDFVEKIG
;
A
#
# COMPACT_ATOMS: atom_id res chain seq x y z
N MET A 1 13.34 7.92 -0.51
CA MET A 1 12.64 9.18 -0.83
C MET A 1 11.65 8.86 -1.94
N LEU A 2 10.43 8.46 -1.57
CA LEU A 2 9.36 8.22 -2.55
C LEU A 2 8.91 9.59 -3.07
N PRO A 3 8.77 9.76 -4.39
CA PRO A 3 8.47 11.07 -4.98
C PRO A 3 7.10 11.57 -4.54
N GLU A 4 6.99 12.86 -4.23
CA GLU A 4 5.77 13.58 -3.80
C GLU A 4 4.60 13.54 -4.81
N HIS A 5 4.74 12.79 -5.89
CA HIS A 5 3.83 12.74 -7.04
C HIS A 5 2.72 11.69 -6.87
N LEU A 6 2.93 10.68 -6.02
CA LEU A 6 1.98 9.60 -5.79
C LEU A 6 1.06 9.94 -4.60
N SER A 7 0.45 11.12 -4.60
CA SER A 7 -0.37 11.60 -3.48
C SER A 7 -1.83 11.15 -3.56
N LEU A 8 -2.58 11.38 -2.47
CA LEU A 8 -4.03 11.15 -2.37
C LEU A 8 -4.83 11.70 -3.56
N SER A 9 -4.34 12.76 -4.24
CA SER A 9 -5.04 13.42 -5.34
C SER A 9 -5.15 12.57 -6.61
N HIS A 10 -4.29 11.58 -6.82
CA HIS A 10 -4.33 10.71 -8.00
C HIS A 10 -5.12 9.42 -7.77
N CYS A 11 -5.56 9.16 -6.55
CA CYS A 11 -6.43 8.04 -6.21
C CYS A 11 -7.86 8.56 -6.04
N PRO A 12 -8.85 8.11 -6.83
CA PRO A 12 -10.24 8.53 -6.66
C PRO A 12 -10.82 8.12 -5.30
N GLN A 13 -10.29 7.05 -4.70
CA GLN A 13 -10.63 6.62 -3.33
C GLN A 13 -9.88 7.42 -2.25
N GLY A 14 -8.89 8.24 -2.63
CA GLY A 14 -8.04 8.97 -1.70
C GLY A 14 -7.30 8.02 -0.75
N LEU A 15 -6.63 7.01 -1.30
CA LEU A 15 -5.75 6.10 -0.55
C LEU A 15 -4.33 6.66 -0.45
N ASP A 16 -3.70 6.49 0.70
CA ASP A 16 -2.32 6.92 0.94
C ASP A 16 -1.32 5.91 0.36
N ILE A 17 -1.17 5.95 -0.97
CA ILE A 17 -0.36 5.00 -1.72
C ILE A 17 1.10 4.95 -1.24
N PRO A 18 1.82 6.08 -1.01
CA PRO A 18 3.20 6.04 -0.55
C PRO A 18 3.33 5.36 0.81
N TYR A 19 2.38 5.62 1.72
CA TYR A 19 2.36 4.97 3.03
C TYR A 19 2.18 3.46 2.91
N PHE A 20 1.24 3.00 2.06
CA PHE A 20 1.03 1.57 1.84
C PHE A 20 2.21 0.87 1.18
N ILE A 21 2.86 1.50 0.20
CA ILE A 21 4.11 0.96 -0.38
C ILE A 21 5.17 0.80 0.72
N SER A 22 5.30 1.78 1.63
CA SER A 22 6.25 1.70 2.73
C SER A 22 5.93 0.55 3.69
N LEU A 23 4.67 0.40 4.11
CA LEU A 23 4.26 -0.67 5.02
C LEU A 23 4.43 -2.06 4.39
N TYR A 24 4.10 -2.21 3.11
CA TYR A 24 4.27 -3.46 2.39
C TYR A 24 5.75 -3.86 2.28
N ASN A 25 6.63 -2.93 1.93
CA ASN A 25 8.06 -3.19 1.86
C ASN A 25 8.64 -3.57 3.23
N GLU A 26 8.21 -2.88 4.30
CA GLU A 26 8.60 -3.23 5.67
C GLU A 26 8.12 -4.63 6.03
N HIS A 27 6.85 -4.94 5.78
CA HIS A 27 6.28 -6.25 6.09
C HIS A 27 6.98 -7.39 5.34
N LEU A 28 7.26 -7.21 4.05
CA LEU A 28 8.01 -8.18 3.25
C LEU A 28 9.42 -8.40 3.79
N LEU A 29 10.16 -7.32 4.07
CA LEU A 29 11.51 -7.42 4.59
C LEU A 29 11.54 -8.16 5.94
N THR A 30 10.67 -7.74 6.86
CA THR A 30 10.57 -8.32 8.20
C THR A 30 10.20 -9.81 8.16
N THR A 31 9.20 -10.19 7.35
CA THR A 31 8.76 -11.59 7.26
C THR A 31 9.73 -12.47 6.48
N GLN A 32 10.40 -11.92 5.45
CA GLN A 32 11.43 -12.63 4.69
C GLN A 32 12.65 -13.00 5.57
N ASP A 33 13.01 -12.14 6.53
CA ASP A 33 14.09 -12.39 7.50
C ASP A 33 13.65 -13.29 8.68
N GLY A 34 12.44 -13.86 8.63
CA GLY A 34 11.88 -14.70 9.69
C GLY A 34 11.41 -13.92 10.93
N GLY A 35 11.32 -12.59 10.83
CA GLY A 35 10.75 -11.73 11.86
C GLY A 35 9.23 -11.78 11.93
N MET A 36 8.69 -11.24 13.02
CA MET A 36 7.23 -11.16 13.23
C MET A 36 6.70 -9.90 12.52
N GLY A 37 5.92 -10.08 11.45
CA GLY A 37 5.42 -8.99 10.60
C GLY A 37 4.21 -8.21 11.15
N PHE A 38 4.28 -7.71 12.39
CA PHE A 38 3.13 -7.10 13.08
C PHE A 38 2.91 -5.61 12.80
N ILE A 39 3.92 -4.89 12.30
CA ILE A 39 3.83 -3.43 12.12
C ILE A 39 2.75 -3.06 11.09
N ALA A 40 2.80 -3.68 9.90
CA ALA A 40 1.79 -3.46 8.88
C ALA A 40 0.34 -3.75 9.32
N PRO A 41 -0.02 -4.94 9.85
CA PRO A 41 -1.39 -5.19 10.28
C PRO A 41 -1.84 -4.25 11.40
N MET A 42 -0.96 -3.88 12.34
CA MET A 42 -1.30 -2.90 13.38
C MET A 42 -1.56 -1.51 12.81
N ALA A 43 -0.74 -1.05 11.86
CA ALA A 43 -0.93 0.23 11.19
C ALA A 43 -2.24 0.26 10.39
N ILE A 44 -2.55 -0.80 9.64
CA ILE A 44 -3.79 -0.91 8.88
C ILE A 44 -5.03 -0.90 9.80
N ALA A 45 -4.97 -1.56 10.97
CA ALA A 45 -6.06 -1.55 11.94
C ALA A 45 -6.40 -0.15 12.48
N ALA A 46 -5.43 0.77 12.50
CA ALA A 46 -5.64 2.17 12.94
C ALA A 46 -6.23 3.07 11.84
N ILE A 47 -6.29 2.60 10.59
CA ILE A 47 -6.85 3.36 9.45
C ILE A 47 -8.35 3.06 9.33
N PRO A 48 -9.20 4.07 9.01
CA PRO A 48 -10.61 3.87 8.68
C PRO A 48 -10.81 2.85 7.55
N ASP A 49 -11.83 2.00 7.65
CA ASP A 49 -12.05 0.90 6.70
C ASP A 49 -12.10 1.36 5.23
N ASP A 50 -12.72 2.50 4.95
CA ASP A 50 -12.85 3.09 3.61
C ASP A 50 -11.54 3.69 3.07
N LYS A 51 -10.49 3.72 3.89
CA LYS A 51 -9.16 4.23 3.56
C LYS A 51 -8.08 3.17 3.62
N ARG A 52 -8.42 1.91 3.85
CA ARG A 52 -7.47 0.78 3.87
C ARG A 52 -7.09 0.31 2.46
N PRO A 53 -6.01 -0.48 2.31
CA PRO A 53 -5.64 -1.11 1.03
C PRO A 53 -6.79 -1.93 0.40
N SER A 54 -7.63 -2.56 1.22
CA SER A 54 -8.81 -3.31 0.76
C SER A 54 -9.89 -2.45 0.10
N ALA A 55 -9.85 -1.12 0.28
CA ALA A 55 -10.73 -0.19 -0.42
C ALA A 55 -10.19 0.19 -1.82
N CYS A 56 -9.09 -0.40 -2.29
CA CYS A 56 -8.57 -0.17 -3.63
C CYS A 56 -9.62 -0.51 -4.70
N LEU A 57 -9.90 0.46 -5.58
CA LEU A 57 -10.89 0.31 -6.65
C LEU A 57 -10.32 -0.34 -7.93
N HIS A 58 -9.03 -0.71 -7.94
CA HIS A 58 -8.34 -1.21 -9.15
C HIS A 58 -8.49 -0.26 -10.36
N CYS A 59 -8.46 1.05 -10.11
CA CYS A 59 -8.63 2.05 -11.17
C CYS A 59 -7.35 2.31 -11.99
N HIS A 60 -6.19 1.79 -11.56
CA HIS A 60 -4.87 1.98 -12.18
C HIS A 60 -4.38 3.43 -12.33
N SER A 61 -5.08 4.43 -11.79
CA SER A 61 -4.73 5.85 -11.92
C SER A 61 -3.35 6.18 -11.30
N CYS A 62 -3.03 5.57 -10.16
CA CYS A 62 -1.73 5.75 -9.50
C CYS A 62 -0.55 5.18 -10.30
N GLU A 63 -0.79 4.14 -11.12
CA GLU A 63 0.26 3.49 -11.91
C GLU A 63 0.71 4.37 -13.08
N GLN A 64 -0.21 5.16 -13.65
CA GLN A 64 0.07 6.07 -14.77
C GLN A 64 1.05 7.19 -14.41
N VAL A 65 1.17 7.49 -13.12
CA VAL A 65 2.05 8.54 -12.60
C VAL A 65 3.21 7.98 -11.77
N CYS A 66 3.31 6.65 -11.63
CA CYS A 66 4.35 6.00 -10.84
C CYS A 66 5.68 5.99 -11.61
N PRO A 67 6.73 6.70 -11.16
CA PRO A 67 8.00 6.74 -11.89
C PRO A 67 8.80 5.44 -11.81
N GLN A 68 8.44 4.55 -10.89
CA GLN A 68 9.08 3.25 -10.68
C GLN A 68 8.32 2.11 -11.38
N THR A 69 7.26 2.42 -12.12
CA THR A 69 6.47 1.44 -12.89
C THR A 69 5.98 0.26 -12.03
N ILE A 70 5.62 0.55 -10.77
CA ILE A 70 5.10 -0.44 -9.84
C ILE A 70 3.65 -0.74 -10.19
N LYS A 71 3.25 -2.01 -10.17
CA LYS A 71 1.84 -2.43 -10.27
C LYS A 71 1.14 -2.24 -8.93
N ILE A 72 0.79 -1.01 -8.63
CA ILE A 72 0.27 -0.62 -7.31
C ILE A 72 -1.06 -1.31 -7.00
N SER A 73 -1.96 -1.46 -7.98
CA SER A 73 -3.28 -2.07 -7.76
C SER A 73 -3.13 -3.55 -7.38
N ASP A 74 -2.23 -4.27 -8.05
CA ASP A 74 -1.89 -5.67 -7.74
C ASP A 74 -1.23 -5.76 -6.36
N MET A 75 -0.29 -4.86 -6.07
CA MET A 75 0.37 -4.76 -4.78
C MET A 75 -0.62 -4.52 -3.63
N MET A 76 -1.70 -3.75 -3.83
CA MET A 76 -2.73 -3.59 -2.78
C MET A 76 -3.44 -4.90 -2.47
N SER A 77 -3.76 -5.72 -3.48
CA SER A 77 -4.39 -7.03 -3.26
C SER A 77 -3.46 -7.98 -2.52
N ASP A 78 -2.23 -8.09 -3.00
CA ASP A 78 -1.22 -8.93 -2.38
C ASP A 78 -0.88 -8.45 -0.96
N PHE A 79 -0.92 -7.14 -0.70
CA PHE A 79 -0.73 -6.61 0.64
C PHE A 79 -1.84 -7.05 1.60
N VAL A 80 -3.11 -6.98 1.18
CA VAL A 80 -4.25 -7.47 1.98
C VAL A 80 -4.09 -8.96 2.28
N GLU A 81 -3.73 -9.78 1.29
CA GLU A 81 -3.53 -11.21 1.48
C GLU A 81 -2.40 -11.54 2.46
N LYS A 82 -1.32 -10.75 2.47
CA LYS A 82 -0.17 -10.99 3.36
C LYS A 82 -0.42 -10.63 4.81
N ILE A 83 -1.20 -9.59 5.07
CA ILE A 83 -1.45 -9.13 6.44
C ILE A 83 -2.63 -9.84 7.13
N GLY A 84 -3.46 -10.56 6.37
CA GLY A 84 -4.55 -11.40 6.89
C GLY A 84 -5.93 -10.97 6.44
#